data_AF-A0A8S9XUU5-F1
#
_entry.id   AF-A0A8S9XUU5-F1
#
_cell.length_a   1.000
_cell.length_b   1.000
_cell.length_c   1.000
_cell.angle_alpha   90.00
_cell.angle_beta   90.00
_cell.angle_gamma   90.00
#
_symmetry.space_group_name_H-M   'P 1'
#
loop_
_entity.id
_entity.type
_entity.pdbx_description
1 polymer ?
#
loop_
_entity_poly.entity_id
_entity_poly.type
_entity_poly.pdbx_seq_one_letter_code
_entity_poly.pdbx_strand_id
1 'polypeptide(L)'
;MDIACADYAQLLPPGRYRPAVLAKCRVDPKYSGYLSSLQALADYVDLIAHLKTVYTKTNNAPIPVIAFGGSYGGMLAAWIRMKYPGIITGSLAASAPIWQFTGMTPCEAFNKNTDDLKNYLSGAYVNAAMANYPYPANFLAELPGQPVKVMCEKLSTTSKDPKVILESIFEGISVYFNYTGSSECLQLEDANPQELGDLGWNYQSCTEMVMPMCDKGDTMFEASEWNIKEISDSCYETFKVRPVVDYARNLYGAKELAFTSNIIFSNGYLDPWSSGGVLHSVSKQTLVTGPMQGAAHHLDLRASNPLDPPSVKRARQMYKKIMNKWVQEIL
;
A
#
# COMPACT_ATOMS: atom_id res chain seq x y z
N MET A 1 -2.31 20.79 -1.10
CA MET A 1 -2.09 20.14 -2.42
C MET A 1 -1.84 18.69 -2.11
N ASP A 2 -2.95 18.02 -1.91
CA ASP A 2 -3.05 16.94 -0.96
C ASP A 2 -3.06 15.60 -1.67
N ILE A 3 -2.77 14.56 -0.90
CA ILE A 3 -3.08 13.16 -1.22
C ILE A 3 -4.57 13.05 -1.61
N ALA A 4 -5.40 13.93 -1.03
CA ALA A 4 -6.78 14.13 -1.45
C ALA A 4 -6.94 14.54 -2.92
N CYS A 5 -5.99 15.16 -3.62
CA CYS A 5 -6.11 15.51 -5.04
C CYS A 5 -6.17 14.25 -5.93
N ALA A 6 -5.34 13.25 -5.63
CA ALA A 6 -5.34 11.96 -6.33
C ALA A 6 -6.51 11.07 -5.87
N ASP A 7 -6.79 11.01 -4.56
CA ASP A 7 -7.93 10.23 -4.04
C ASP A 7 -9.29 10.82 -4.44
N TYR A 8 -9.41 12.14 -4.47
CA TYR A 8 -10.61 12.83 -4.96
C TYR A 8 -10.79 12.60 -6.45
N ALA A 9 -9.71 12.55 -7.24
CA ALA A 9 -9.79 12.16 -8.65
C ALA A 9 -10.32 10.72 -8.84
N GLN A 10 -10.07 9.80 -7.90
CA GLN A 10 -10.64 8.45 -7.90
C GLN A 10 -12.14 8.44 -7.54
N LEU A 11 -12.60 9.36 -6.67
CA LEU A 11 -14.03 9.56 -6.37
C LEU A 11 -14.82 10.18 -7.53
N LEU A 12 -14.14 10.85 -8.48
CA LEU A 12 -14.76 11.42 -9.67
C LEU A 12 -14.93 10.35 -10.77
N PRO A 13 -16.07 10.30 -11.49
CA PRO A 13 -16.25 9.38 -12.61
C PRO A 13 -15.20 9.59 -13.72
N PRO A 14 -14.84 8.55 -14.49
CA PRO A 14 -13.91 8.68 -15.62
C PRO A 14 -14.55 9.58 -16.69
N GLY A 15 -14.15 10.83 -16.73
CA GLY A 15 -14.77 11.86 -17.57
C GLY A 15 -14.05 13.19 -17.42
N ARG A 16 -14.61 14.26 -17.99
CA ARG A 16 -13.96 15.57 -18.21
C ARG A 16 -13.26 16.18 -16.99
N TYR A 17 -13.70 15.87 -15.77
CA TYR A 17 -13.17 16.44 -14.52
C TYR A 17 -11.94 15.71 -13.98
N ARG A 18 -11.85 14.38 -14.15
CA ARG A 18 -10.75 13.57 -13.60
C ARG A 18 -9.38 13.98 -14.20
N PRO A 19 -9.21 14.11 -15.53
CA PRO A 19 -7.96 14.57 -16.11
C PRO A 19 -7.60 16.01 -15.72
N ALA A 20 -8.59 16.88 -15.51
CA ALA A 20 -8.37 18.27 -15.14
C ALA A 20 -7.93 18.44 -13.67
N VAL A 21 -8.44 17.59 -12.77
CA VAL A 21 -7.97 17.50 -11.38
C VAL A 21 -6.55 16.93 -11.35
N LEU A 22 -6.31 15.80 -12.03
CA LEU A 22 -4.98 15.18 -12.11
C LEU A 22 -3.91 16.10 -12.74
N ALA A 23 -4.26 16.86 -13.79
CA ALA A 23 -3.36 17.83 -14.41
C ALA A 23 -2.92 18.96 -13.47
N LYS A 24 -3.72 19.25 -12.44
CA LYS A 24 -3.38 20.19 -11.38
C LYS A 24 -2.60 19.55 -10.24
N CYS A 25 -2.57 18.22 -10.09
CA CYS A 25 -1.88 17.49 -9.02
C CYS A 25 -0.37 17.26 -9.30
N ARG A 26 0.39 18.28 -9.75
CA ARG A 26 1.85 18.15 -9.98
C ARG A 26 2.65 18.34 -8.69
N VAL A 27 3.72 17.56 -8.52
CA VAL A 27 4.72 17.83 -7.48
C VAL A 27 5.50 19.08 -7.86
N ASP A 28 5.19 20.18 -7.19
CA ASP A 28 5.87 21.47 -7.30
C ASP A 28 6.48 21.79 -5.92
N PRO A 29 7.79 22.03 -5.80
CA PRO A 29 8.42 22.35 -4.52
C PRO A 29 7.73 23.47 -3.73
N LYS A 30 7.06 24.41 -4.42
CA LYS A 30 6.32 25.51 -3.80
C LYS A 30 5.04 25.05 -3.08
N TYR A 31 4.39 23.99 -3.56
CA TYR A 31 3.08 23.53 -3.09
C TYR A 31 3.12 22.15 -2.43
N SER A 32 4.19 21.38 -2.65
CA SER A 32 4.35 20.02 -2.13
C SER A 32 4.48 19.99 -0.59
N GLY A 33 4.78 21.13 0.04
CA GLY A 33 4.74 21.24 1.51
C GLY A 33 3.38 20.91 2.15
N TYR A 34 2.29 20.95 1.36
CA TYR A 34 0.96 20.52 1.82
C TYR A 34 0.72 19.01 1.64
N LEU A 35 1.54 18.31 0.86
CA LEU A 35 1.40 16.87 0.62
C LEU A 35 1.87 16.09 1.85
N SER A 36 0.94 15.87 2.79
CA SER A 36 1.18 15.13 4.02
C SER A 36 -0.03 14.28 4.42
N SER A 37 0.25 13.21 5.13
CA SER A 37 -0.73 12.31 5.74
C SER A 37 -1.68 13.08 6.67
N LEU A 38 -1.19 14.02 7.48
CA LEU A 38 -2.03 14.83 8.36
C LEU A 38 -3.06 15.65 7.58
N GLN A 39 -2.65 16.33 6.51
CA GLN A 39 -3.57 17.12 5.69
C GLN A 39 -4.59 16.23 4.97
N ALA A 40 -4.16 15.07 4.46
CA ALA A 40 -5.08 14.09 3.88
C ALA A 40 -6.17 13.63 4.88
N LEU A 41 -5.78 13.39 6.13
CA LEU A 41 -6.75 13.04 7.18
C LEU A 41 -7.72 14.20 7.47
N ALA A 42 -7.24 15.44 7.48
CA ALA A 42 -8.07 16.63 7.67
C ALA A 42 -9.08 16.80 6.52
N ASP A 43 -8.64 16.61 5.27
CA ASP A 43 -9.50 16.68 4.09
C ASP A 43 -10.63 15.65 4.16
N TYR A 44 -10.33 14.41 4.56
CA TYR A 44 -11.37 13.39 4.73
C TYR A 44 -12.36 13.76 5.84
N VAL A 45 -11.89 14.34 6.94
CA VAL A 45 -12.74 14.80 8.04
C VAL A 45 -13.69 15.91 7.58
N ASP A 46 -13.17 16.90 6.87
CA ASP A 46 -13.98 18.01 6.34
C ASP A 46 -14.99 17.53 5.31
N LEU A 47 -14.60 16.59 4.43
CA LEU A 47 -15.50 15.96 3.48
C LEU A 47 -16.62 15.19 4.20
N ILE A 48 -16.29 14.38 5.21
CA ILE A 48 -17.28 13.62 5.98
C ILE A 48 -18.24 14.57 6.70
N ALA A 49 -17.73 15.66 7.29
CA ALA A 49 -18.57 16.67 7.92
C ALA A 49 -19.53 17.28 6.90
N HIS A 50 -19.03 17.68 5.73
CA HIS A 50 -19.85 18.20 4.64
C HIS A 50 -20.93 17.19 4.21
N LEU A 51 -20.56 15.95 3.92
CA LEU A 51 -21.51 14.89 3.53
C LEU A 51 -22.57 14.66 4.62
N LYS A 52 -22.16 14.60 5.90
CA LYS A 52 -23.12 14.51 7.01
C LYS A 52 -24.10 15.69 7.00
N THR A 53 -23.67 16.93 6.76
CA THR A 53 -24.62 18.05 6.67
C THR A 53 -25.61 17.90 5.51
N VAL A 54 -25.19 17.32 4.39
CA VAL A 54 -26.05 17.08 3.22
C VAL A 54 -27.08 15.98 3.51
N TYR A 55 -26.65 14.87 4.13
CA TYR A 55 -27.51 13.71 4.42
C TYR A 55 -28.34 13.82 5.70
N THR A 56 -27.91 14.56 6.71
CA THR A 56 -28.67 14.73 7.97
C THR A 56 -29.88 15.66 7.76
N LYS A 57 -29.86 16.52 6.73
CA LYS A 57 -31.04 17.33 6.35
C LYS A 57 -32.25 16.47 5.94
N THR A 58 -32.05 15.20 5.58
CA THR A 58 -33.11 14.29 5.18
C THR A 58 -33.42 13.21 6.21
N ASN A 59 -32.49 12.91 7.14
CA ASN A 59 -32.65 11.88 8.17
C ASN A 59 -32.14 12.39 9.53
N ASN A 60 -33.03 12.42 10.52
CA ASN A 60 -32.75 12.89 11.88
C ASN A 60 -32.02 11.84 12.75
N ALA A 61 -31.15 11.03 12.14
CA ALA A 61 -30.48 9.89 12.77
C ALA A 61 -28.95 10.02 12.72
N PRO A 62 -28.21 9.49 13.72
CA PRO A 62 -26.75 9.41 13.67
C PRO A 62 -26.27 8.67 12.41
N ILE A 63 -25.23 9.20 11.76
CA ILE A 63 -24.62 8.57 10.57
C ILE A 63 -23.25 7.99 10.98
N PRO A 64 -23.17 6.68 11.28
CA PRO A 64 -21.90 6.01 11.53
C PRO A 64 -21.06 5.97 10.25
N VAL A 65 -19.75 6.14 10.39
CA VAL A 65 -18.80 6.17 9.26
C VAL A 65 -17.70 5.16 9.48
N ILE A 66 -17.55 4.23 8.54
CA ILE A 66 -16.47 3.23 8.57
C ILE A 66 -15.46 3.57 7.48
N ALA A 67 -14.19 3.72 7.86
CA ALA A 67 -13.09 3.94 6.92
C ALA A 67 -12.56 2.60 6.39
N PHE A 68 -12.27 2.54 5.09
CA PHE A 68 -11.69 1.37 4.44
C PHE A 68 -10.44 1.78 3.67
N GLY A 69 -9.39 0.98 3.74
CA GLY A 69 -8.20 1.24 2.96
C GLY A 69 -7.26 0.04 2.86
N GLY A 70 -6.58 -0.06 1.72
CA GLY A 70 -5.51 -1.01 1.46
C GLY A 70 -4.15 -0.32 1.40
N SER A 71 -3.06 -0.97 1.80
CA SER A 71 -1.69 -0.41 1.68
C SER A 71 -1.56 0.92 2.45
N TYR A 72 -0.98 1.96 1.83
CA TYR A 72 -0.97 3.32 2.38
C TYR A 72 -2.38 3.85 2.72
N GLY A 73 -3.39 3.56 1.90
CA GLY A 73 -4.78 3.86 2.23
C GLY A 73 -5.26 3.15 3.50
N GLY A 74 -4.75 1.95 3.77
CA GLY A 74 -4.98 1.22 5.01
C GLY A 74 -4.31 1.88 6.22
N MET A 75 -3.11 2.45 6.03
CA MET A 75 -2.44 3.28 7.05
C MET A 75 -3.32 4.50 7.38
N LEU A 76 -3.81 5.21 6.35
CA LEU A 76 -4.74 6.32 6.53
C LEU A 76 -6.05 5.90 7.21
N ALA A 77 -6.62 4.74 6.86
CA ALA A 77 -7.84 4.22 7.47
C ALA A 77 -7.64 3.91 8.97
N ALA A 78 -6.49 3.35 9.36
CA ALA A 78 -6.14 3.17 10.77
C ALA A 78 -5.97 4.52 11.47
N TRP A 79 -5.15 5.41 10.89
CA TRP A 79 -4.78 6.68 11.51
C TRP A 79 -5.94 7.66 11.64
N ILE A 80 -6.87 7.69 10.68
CA ILE A 80 -8.07 8.54 10.80
C ILE A 80 -8.96 8.07 11.94
N ARG A 81 -9.08 6.75 12.15
CA ARG A 81 -9.81 6.21 13.31
C ARG A 81 -9.11 6.53 14.62
N MET A 82 -7.78 6.50 14.64
CA MET A 82 -6.98 6.86 15.83
C MET A 82 -7.07 8.34 16.19
N LYS A 83 -7.01 9.23 15.20
CA LYS A 83 -6.96 10.69 15.40
C LYS A 83 -8.34 11.35 15.52
N TYR A 84 -9.35 10.80 14.83
CA TYR A 84 -10.70 11.36 14.78
C TYR A 84 -11.78 10.36 15.21
N PRO A 85 -11.67 9.76 16.42
CA PRO A 85 -12.57 8.70 16.86
C PRO A 85 -14.02 9.17 17.10
N GLY A 86 -14.26 10.48 17.22
CA GLY A 86 -15.61 11.05 17.30
C GLY A 86 -16.32 11.18 15.95
N ILE A 87 -15.58 11.09 14.84
CA ILE A 87 -16.12 11.20 13.48
C ILE A 87 -16.20 9.82 12.81
N ILE A 88 -15.17 9.00 13.01
CA ILE A 88 -15.00 7.67 12.40
C ILE A 88 -15.40 6.59 13.39
N THR A 89 -16.47 5.86 13.11
CA THR A 89 -17.00 4.76 13.95
C THR A 89 -16.02 3.59 14.08
N GLY A 90 -15.38 3.22 12.96
CA GLY A 90 -14.44 2.12 12.90
C GLY A 90 -13.67 2.12 11.58
N SER A 91 -12.69 1.24 11.46
CA SER A 91 -11.90 1.12 10.23
C SER A 91 -11.48 -0.31 9.90
N LEU A 92 -11.29 -0.59 8.60
CA LEU A 92 -10.59 -1.75 8.08
C LEU A 92 -9.30 -1.28 7.39
N ALA A 93 -8.17 -1.59 8.01
CA ALA A 93 -6.83 -1.31 7.54
C ALA A 93 -6.21 -2.60 6.97
N ALA A 94 -6.40 -2.81 5.67
CA ALA A 94 -5.97 -4.03 5.01
C ALA A 94 -4.55 -3.89 4.45
N SER A 95 -3.67 -4.82 4.82
CA SER A 95 -2.27 -4.85 4.40
C SER A 95 -1.58 -3.50 4.61
N ALA A 96 -1.81 -2.92 5.79
CA ALA A 96 -1.37 -1.59 6.17
C ALA A 96 -0.04 -1.68 6.95
N PRO A 97 1.11 -1.31 6.36
CA PRO A 97 2.42 -1.45 6.99
C PRO A 97 2.71 -0.31 8.00
N ILE A 98 1.81 -0.11 8.98
CA ILE A 98 1.91 0.99 9.96
C ILE A 98 3.13 0.89 10.89
N TRP A 99 3.83 -0.24 10.90
CA TRP A 99 5.07 -0.49 11.63
C TRP A 99 6.33 -0.56 10.74
N GLN A 100 6.24 -0.29 9.43
CA GLN A 100 7.42 -0.23 8.55
C GLN A 100 8.22 1.06 8.73
N PHE A 101 8.64 1.36 9.96
CA PHE A 101 9.42 2.54 10.33
C PHE A 101 10.61 2.15 11.20
N THR A 102 11.60 3.03 11.30
CA THR A 102 12.83 2.78 12.05
C THR A 102 12.56 2.30 13.48
N GLY A 103 13.21 1.20 13.87
CA GLY A 103 13.09 0.60 15.20
C GLY A 103 11.79 -0.19 15.44
N MET A 104 10.89 -0.30 14.46
CA MET A 104 9.66 -1.08 14.60
C MET A 104 9.72 -2.42 13.87
N THR A 105 10.15 -2.43 12.61
CA THR A 105 10.34 -3.64 11.81
C THR A 105 11.79 -3.66 11.29
N PRO A 106 12.49 -4.80 11.34
CA PRO A 106 13.83 -4.93 10.76
C PRO A 106 13.80 -4.58 9.26
N CYS A 107 14.81 -3.87 8.75
CA CYS A 107 14.79 -3.38 7.37
C CYS A 107 14.83 -4.52 6.33
N GLU A 108 15.40 -5.67 6.71
CA GLU A 108 15.48 -6.88 5.91
C GLU A 108 14.15 -7.63 5.78
N ALA A 109 13.12 -7.19 6.50
CA ALA A 109 11.79 -7.77 6.36
C ALA A 109 11.09 -7.37 5.05
N PHE A 110 11.65 -6.39 4.32
CA PHE A 110 11.24 -5.98 2.99
C PHE A 110 12.47 -5.56 2.15
N ASN A 111 12.78 -6.31 1.10
CA ASN A 111 14.02 -6.17 0.34
C ASN A 111 13.93 -5.05 -0.71
N LYS A 112 15.03 -4.32 -0.92
CA LYS A 112 15.18 -3.31 -1.96
C LYS A 112 16.62 -3.26 -2.48
N ASN A 113 16.82 -3.10 -3.79
CA ASN A 113 18.15 -2.91 -4.39
C ASN A 113 18.41 -1.40 -4.69
N THR A 114 19.60 -1.04 -5.18
CA THR A 114 19.97 0.36 -5.50
C THR A 114 20.50 0.58 -6.93
N ASP A 115 20.86 -0.46 -7.69
CA ASP A 115 21.29 -0.32 -9.10
C ASP A 115 20.09 -0.34 -10.08
N ASP A 116 20.03 0.53 -11.09
CA ASP A 116 18.85 0.69 -11.98
C ASP A 116 18.34 -0.61 -12.60
N LEU A 117 19.22 -1.42 -13.21
CA LEU A 117 18.83 -2.72 -13.78
C LEU A 117 18.42 -3.72 -12.69
N LYS A 118 19.10 -3.73 -11.54
CA LYS A 118 18.77 -4.66 -10.46
C LYS A 118 17.49 -4.24 -9.74
N ASN A 119 17.21 -2.95 -9.65
CA ASN A 119 15.94 -2.36 -9.22
C ASN A 119 14.82 -2.78 -10.15
N TYR A 120 15.06 -2.71 -11.45
CA TYR A 120 14.11 -3.18 -12.44
C TYR A 120 13.75 -4.66 -12.26
N LEU A 121 14.77 -5.51 -12.15
CA LEU A 121 14.59 -6.95 -11.95
C LEU A 121 13.93 -7.28 -10.61
N SER A 122 14.44 -6.71 -9.51
CA SER A 122 13.90 -6.95 -8.16
C SER A 122 12.47 -6.43 -8.01
N GLY A 123 12.15 -5.28 -8.63
CA GLY A 123 10.81 -4.71 -8.66
C GLY A 123 9.77 -5.66 -9.26
N ALA A 124 10.11 -6.39 -10.32
CA ALA A 124 9.21 -7.39 -10.91
C ALA A 124 8.83 -8.48 -9.90
N TYR A 125 9.81 -9.02 -9.16
CA TYR A 125 9.55 -10.05 -8.15
C TYR A 125 8.71 -9.53 -6.98
N VAL A 126 9.03 -8.33 -6.47
CA VAL A 126 8.29 -7.70 -5.36
C VAL A 126 6.85 -7.41 -5.77
N ASN A 127 6.65 -6.79 -6.94
CA ASN A 127 5.32 -6.45 -7.43
C ASN A 127 4.48 -7.69 -7.77
N ALA A 128 5.09 -8.74 -8.33
CA ALA A 128 4.42 -10.01 -8.56
C ALA A 128 4.02 -10.70 -7.24
N ALA A 129 4.86 -10.62 -6.20
CA ALA A 129 4.53 -11.13 -4.88
C ALA A 129 3.32 -10.39 -4.27
N MET A 130 3.30 -9.05 -4.36
CA MET A 130 2.16 -8.24 -3.93
C MET A 130 0.88 -8.59 -4.68
N ALA A 131 0.98 -8.81 -5.99
CA ALA A 131 -0.15 -9.14 -6.86
C ALA A 131 -0.39 -10.65 -7.02
N ASN A 132 0.10 -11.49 -6.10
CA ASN A 132 0.02 -12.95 -6.20
C ASN A 132 -1.40 -13.51 -5.89
N TYR A 133 -2.40 -13.02 -6.61
CA TYR A 133 -3.80 -13.35 -6.44
C TYR A 133 -4.15 -14.71 -7.06
N PRO A 134 -5.18 -15.42 -6.57
CA PRO A 134 -5.54 -16.73 -7.10
C PRO A 134 -6.24 -16.69 -8.46
N TYR A 135 -6.47 -15.50 -9.02
CA TYR A 135 -7.16 -15.27 -10.27
C TYR A 135 -6.55 -14.07 -11.02
N PRO A 136 -6.76 -13.96 -12.34
CA PRO A 136 -6.24 -12.83 -13.11
C PRO A 136 -6.69 -11.48 -12.55
N ALA A 137 -5.79 -10.52 -12.53
CA ALA A 137 -6.03 -9.20 -11.98
C ALA A 137 -5.27 -8.13 -12.77
N ASN A 138 -5.91 -6.98 -12.90
CA ASN A 138 -5.27 -5.75 -13.35
C ASN A 138 -5.26 -4.79 -12.14
N PHE A 139 -4.11 -4.69 -11.47
CA PHE A 139 -3.93 -3.80 -10.31
C PHE A 139 -2.64 -3.00 -10.42
N LEU A 140 -1.48 -3.67 -10.40
CA LEU A 140 -0.18 -3.06 -10.68
C LEU A 140 0.20 -3.23 -12.17
N ALA A 141 -0.15 -4.39 -12.72
CA ALA A 141 -0.03 -4.75 -14.12
C ALA A 141 -1.15 -5.75 -14.45
N GLU A 142 -1.33 -6.05 -15.74
CA GLU A 142 -2.21 -7.14 -16.19
C GLU A 142 -1.52 -8.48 -15.95
N LEU A 143 -1.98 -9.23 -14.95
CA LEU A 143 -1.33 -10.46 -14.51
C LEU A 143 -2.27 -11.67 -14.54
N PRO A 144 -1.74 -12.88 -14.79
CA PRO A 144 -2.50 -14.12 -14.64
C PRO A 144 -2.83 -14.40 -13.17
N GLY A 145 -3.65 -15.42 -12.92
CA GLY A 145 -3.78 -15.98 -11.58
C GLY A 145 -2.48 -16.69 -11.17
N GLN A 146 -2.06 -16.48 -9.93
CA GLN A 146 -0.82 -16.99 -9.33
C GLN A 146 0.43 -16.59 -10.14
N PRO A 147 0.66 -15.29 -10.39
CA PRO A 147 1.75 -14.82 -11.25
C PRO A 147 3.13 -15.28 -10.78
N VAL A 148 3.38 -15.38 -9.46
CA VAL A 148 4.65 -15.90 -8.93
C VAL A 148 4.91 -17.34 -9.39
N LYS A 149 3.87 -18.18 -9.44
CA LYS A 149 4.00 -19.56 -9.93
C LYS A 149 4.36 -19.56 -11.42
N VAL A 150 3.67 -18.75 -12.22
CA VAL A 150 3.93 -18.63 -13.66
C VAL A 150 5.35 -18.12 -13.93
N MET A 151 5.82 -17.13 -13.16
CA MET A 151 7.20 -16.65 -13.22
C MET A 151 8.20 -17.76 -12.88
N CYS A 152 7.99 -18.49 -11.78
CA CYS A 152 8.88 -19.58 -11.37
C CYS A 152 8.96 -20.71 -12.41
N GLU A 153 7.87 -21.02 -13.11
CA GLU A 153 7.87 -22.01 -14.20
C GLU A 153 8.83 -21.58 -15.34
N LYS A 154 8.91 -20.28 -15.62
CA LYS A 154 9.85 -19.70 -16.60
C LYS A 154 11.30 -19.64 -16.11
N LEU A 155 11.49 -19.59 -14.79
CA LEU A 155 12.80 -19.55 -14.11
C LEU A 155 13.38 -20.94 -13.78
N SER A 156 12.82 -22.01 -14.36
CA SER A 156 13.11 -23.40 -13.98
C SER A 156 14.37 -24.00 -14.62
N THR A 157 15.18 -23.21 -15.33
CA THR A 157 16.39 -23.72 -15.99
C THR A 157 17.41 -24.26 -14.98
N THR A 158 18.05 -25.38 -15.33
CA THR A 158 19.16 -25.97 -14.56
C THR A 158 20.52 -25.73 -15.23
N SER A 159 20.53 -25.01 -16.35
CA SER A 159 21.75 -24.66 -17.07
C SER A 159 22.65 -23.78 -16.20
N LYS A 160 23.97 -24.00 -16.30
CA LYS A 160 24.99 -23.12 -15.71
C LYS A 160 25.50 -22.07 -16.69
N ASP A 161 25.02 -22.10 -17.94
CA ASP A 161 25.37 -21.09 -18.95
C ASP A 161 24.73 -19.74 -18.57
N PRO A 162 25.54 -18.69 -18.32
CA PRO A 162 25.02 -17.36 -17.97
C PRO A 162 24.02 -16.81 -18.98
N LYS A 163 24.18 -17.11 -20.27
CA LYS A 163 23.26 -16.63 -21.30
C LYS A 163 21.88 -17.27 -21.14
N VAL A 164 21.84 -18.59 -20.94
CA VAL A 164 20.59 -19.32 -20.73
C VAL A 164 19.91 -18.91 -19.42
N ILE A 165 20.70 -18.60 -18.38
CA ILE A 165 20.18 -18.06 -17.11
C ILE A 165 19.52 -16.69 -17.35
N LEU A 166 20.19 -15.78 -18.07
CA LEU A 166 19.65 -14.45 -18.35
C LEU A 166 18.41 -14.49 -19.26
N GLU A 167 18.37 -15.40 -20.25
CA GLU A 167 17.19 -15.64 -21.08
C GLU A 167 16.01 -16.15 -20.23
N SER A 168 16.26 -17.07 -19.31
CA SER A 168 15.24 -17.57 -18.36
C SER A 168 14.74 -16.46 -17.42
N ILE A 169 15.64 -15.61 -16.93
CA ILE A 169 15.28 -14.42 -16.13
C ILE A 169 14.38 -13.48 -16.94
N PHE A 170 14.76 -13.19 -18.20
CA PHE A 170 13.97 -12.36 -19.10
C PHE A 170 12.57 -12.94 -19.34
N GLU A 171 12.44 -14.24 -19.59
CA GLU A 171 11.13 -14.89 -19.71
C GLU A 171 10.30 -14.79 -18.43
N GLY A 172 10.94 -14.93 -17.27
CA GLY A 172 10.30 -14.81 -15.97
C GLY A 172 9.75 -13.41 -15.71
N ILE A 173 10.57 -12.37 -15.84
CA ILE A 173 10.14 -10.98 -15.60
C ILE A 173 9.13 -10.49 -16.64
N SER A 174 9.12 -11.07 -17.85
CA SER A 174 8.15 -10.75 -18.89
C SER A 174 6.71 -11.08 -18.48
N VAL A 175 6.51 -11.99 -17.53
CA VAL A 175 5.18 -12.24 -16.93
C VAL A 175 4.65 -11.00 -16.21
N TYR A 176 5.53 -10.16 -15.66
CA TYR A 176 5.10 -8.90 -15.03
C TYR A 176 4.97 -7.78 -16.04
N PHE A 177 6.01 -7.56 -16.85
CA PHE A 177 6.09 -6.38 -17.72
C PHE A 177 5.36 -6.52 -19.08
N ASN A 178 5.14 -7.74 -19.55
CA ASN A 178 4.62 -7.98 -20.91
C ASN A 178 3.76 -9.25 -21.01
N TYR A 179 2.90 -9.51 -20.01
CA TYR A 179 2.05 -10.70 -19.99
C TYR A 179 1.12 -10.80 -21.22
N THR A 180 0.61 -9.66 -21.69
CA THR A 180 -0.28 -9.57 -22.87
C THR A 180 0.46 -9.73 -24.19
N GLY A 181 1.78 -9.63 -24.20
CA GLY A 181 2.60 -9.63 -25.42
C GLY A 181 2.44 -8.37 -26.28
N SER A 182 1.93 -7.26 -25.73
CA SER A 182 1.74 -6.01 -26.48
C SER A 182 3.01 -5.20 -26.69
N SER A 183 4.05 -5.43 -25.87
CA SER A 183 5.31 -4.69 -25.95
C SER A 183 6.35 -5.46 -26.77
N GLU A 184 7.02 -4.77 -27.69
CA GLU A 184 8.14 -5.33 -28.47
C GLU A 184 9.44 -5.41 -27.67
N CYS A 185 9.59 -4.55 -26.65
CA CYS A 185 10.75 -4.49 -25.77
C CYS A 185 10.35 -4.07 -24.35
N LEU A 186 11.20 -4.42 -23.37
CA LEU A 186 11.04 -4.04 -21.97
C LEU A 186 11.88 -2.78 -21.70
N GLN A 187 11.26 -1.70 -21.24
CA GLN A 187 11.93 -0.42 -20.95
C GLN A 187 12.33 -0.39 -19.48
N LEU A 188 13.57 0.00 -19.17
CA LEU A 188 14.06 0.05 -17.78
C LEU A 188 13.35 1.15 -16.98
N GLU A 189 12.86 2.18 -17.67
CA GLU A 189 12.08 3.27 -17.12
C GLU A 189 10.74 2.80 -16.53
N ASP A 190 10.23 1.62 -16.91
CA ASP A 190 9.00 1.04 -16.36
C ASP A 190 9.14 0.65 -14.87
N ALA A 191 10.38 0.54 -14.35
CA ALA A 191 10.59 0.34 -12.92
C ALA A 191 10.46 1.61 -12.07
N ASN A 192 10.43 2.78 -12.70
CA ASN A 192 10.22 4.05 -12.02
C ASN A 192 9.33 4.95 -12.90
N PRO A 193 8.04 4.61 -13.03
CA PRO A 193 7.13 5.38 -13.86
C PRO A 193 7.11 6.83 -13.35
N GLN A 194 7.24 7.80 -14.25
CA GLN A 194 7.20 9.22 -13.89
C GLN A 194 5.76 9.72 -13.78
N GLU A 195 4.83 8.85 -13.40
CA GLU A 195 3.44 9.21 -13.26
C GLU A 195 3.24 10.10 -12.02
N LEU A 196 2.17 10.90 -12.06
CA LEU A 196 1.84 11.85 -10.99
C LEU A 196 1.67 11.16 -9.62
N GLY A 197 1.19 9.90 -9.61
CA GLY A 197 1.07 9.09 -8.41
C GLY A 197 2.42 8.74 -7.79
N ASP A 198 3.39 8.34 -8.62
CA ASP A 198 4.73 7.95 -8.19
C ASP A 198 5.54 9.14 -7.70
N LEU A 199 5.42 10.29 -8.37
CA LEU A 199 6.05 11.54 -7.92
C LEU A 199 5.53 11.97 -6.54
N GLY A 200 4.23 11.88 -6.30
CA GLY A 200 3.62 12.21 -5.01
C GLY A 200 4.11 11.28 -3.89
N TRP A 201 4.13 9.98 -4.16
CA TRP A 201 4.64 8.98 -3.21
C TRP A 201 6.14 9.15 -2.92
N ASN A 202 6.94 9.46 -3.95
CA ASN A 202 8.37 9.75 -3.80
C ASN A 202 8.60 10.97 -2.91
N TYR A 203 7.80 12.04 -3.08
CA TYR A 203 7.86 13.20 -2.19
C TYR A 203 7.49 12.85 -0.74
N GLN A 204 6.43 12.06 -0.53
CA GLN A 204 6.04 11.60 0.80
C GLN A 204 7.12 10.74 1.47
N SER A 205 7.76 9.86 0.70
CA SER A 205 8.88 9.02 1.16
C SER A 205 10.12 9.84 1.50
N CYS A 206 10.27 11.00 0.86
CA CYS A 206 11.32 12.00 1.14
C CYS A 206 11.01 12.96 2.29
N THR A 207 9.84 12.85 2.94
CA THR A 207 9.41 13.76 4.01
C THR A 207 8.96 13.00 5.26
N GLU A 208 7.87 12.24 5.20
CA GLU A 208 7.22 11.61 6.36
C GLU A 208 7.12 10.08 6.30
N MET A 209 7.03 9.48 5.10
CA MET A 209 6.92 8.03 4.89
C MET A 209 8.30 7.38 4.73
N VAL A 210 9.20 7.67 5.67
CA VAL A 210 10.60 7.24 5.62
C VAL A 210 10.71 5.80 6.11
N MET A 211 10.50 4.85 5.22
CA MET A 211 10.45 3.43 5.53
C MET A 211 11.79 2.74 5.25
N PRO A 212 12.47 2.17 6.25
CA PRO A 212 13.74 1.48 6.03
C PRO A 212 13.54 0.14 5.33
N MET A 213 14.36 -0.12 4.31
CA MET A 213 14.40 -1.34 3.51
C MET A 213 15.87 -1.67 3.25
N CYS A 214 16.26 -2.92 3.41
CA CYS A 214 17.63 -3.40 3.21
C CYS A 214 17.62 -4.90 2.85
N ASP A 215 18.75 -5.45 2.46
CA ASP A 215 18.94 -6.89 2.26
C ASP A 215 20.28 -7.33 2.84
N LYS A 216 20.32 -8.46 3.57
CA LYS A 216 21.57 -8.98 4.18
C LYS A 216 22.36 -9.90 3.24
N GLY A 217 21.83 -10.20 2.05
CA GLY A 217 22.36 -11.20 1.14
C GLY A 217 22.01 -12.64 1.55
N ASP A 218 21.09 -12.82 2.49
CA ASP A 218 20.52 -14.12 2.88
C ASP A 218 19.20 -14.43 2.14
N THR A 219 18.80 -13.54 1.22
CA THR A 219 17.65 -13.71 0.35
C THR A 219 18.10 -14.05 -1.08
N MET A 220 17.18 -14.04 -2.06
CA MET A 220 17.56 -14.20 -3.47
C MET A 220 18.11 -12.91 -4.11
N PHE A 221 18.16 -11.80 -3.36
CA PHE A 221 18.71 -10.53 -3.82
C PHE A 221 20.10 -10.28 -3.24
N GLU A 222 20.86 -9.39 -3.88
CA GLU A 222 22.15 -8.95 -3.38
C GLU A 222 21.99 -8.11 -2.11
N ALA A 223 22.99 -8.17 -1.23
CA ALA A 223 23.03 -7.36 -0.03
C ALA A 223 22.99 -5.86 -0.35
N SER A 224 22.18 -5.13 0.41
CA SER A 224 22.04 -3.68 0.32
C SER A 224 21.84 -3.10 1.71
N GLU A 225 22.52 -1.99 2.02
CA GLU A 225 22.37 -1.33 3.31
C GLU A 225 21.34 -0.20 3.22
N TRP A 226 20.56 -0.01 4.30
CA TRP A 226 19.72 1.17 4.42
C TRP A 226 20.55 2.38 4.82
N ASN A 227 20.86 3.24 3.84
CA ASN A 227 21.66 4.45 4.03
C ASN A 227 20.80 5.72 4.04
N ILE A 228 20.41 6.17 5.23
CA ILE A 228 19.59 7.38 5.37
C ILE A 228 20.29 8.65 4.87
N LYS A 229 21.63 8.70 4.90
CA LYS A 229 22.36 9.87 4.40
C LYS A 229 22.20 10.00 2.89
N GLU A 230 22.41 8.89 2.17
CA GLU A 230 22.25 8.83 0.72
C GLU A 230 20.81 9.14 0.29
N ILE A 231 19.83 8.53 0.97
CA ILE A 231 18.41 8.84 0.75
C ILE A 231 18.14 10.33 0.99
N SER A 232 18.67 10.91 2.08
CA SER A 232 18.48 12.33 2.38
C SER A 232 19.11 13.24 1.33
N ASP A 233 20.27 12.89 0.80
CA ASP A 233 20.96 13.68 -0.22
C ASP A 233 20.20 13.59 -1.56
N SER A 234 19.75 12.40 -1.97
CA SER A 234 18.88 12.20 -3.14
C SER A 234 17.56 12.98 -3.04
N CYS A 235 16.89 12.92 -1.90
CA CYS A 235 15.67 13.70 -1.65
C CYS A 235 15.90 15.21 -1.77
N TYR A 236 17.06 15.70 -1.32
CA TYR A 236 17.42 17.10 -1.43
C TYR A 236 17.74 17.49 -2.88
N GLU A 237 18.37 16.61 -3.65
CA GLU A 237 18.62 16.81 -5.08
C GLU A 237 17.31 16.92 -5.87
N THR A 238 16.37 16.00 -5.68
CA THR A 238 15.11 15.94 -6.44
C THR A 238 14.06 16.95 -5.96
N PHE A 239 13.79 17.01 -4.64
CA PHE A 239 12.64 17.73 -4.09
C PHE A 239 13.02 18.91 -3.21
N LYS A 240 14.32 19.13 -2.94
CA LYS A 240 14.83 20.18 -2.05
C LYS A 240 14.29 20.08 -0.63
N VAL A 241 13.96 18.87 -0.19
CA VAL A 241 13.54 18.53 1.18
C VAL A 241 14.47 17.48 1.75
N ARG A 242 14.47 17.34 3.09
CA ARG A 242 15.17 16.25 3.77
C ARG A 242 14.17 15.44 4.61
N PRO A 243 14.29 14.11 4.62
CA PRO A 243 13.38 13.23 5.34
C PRO A 243 13.45 13.46 6.85
N VAL A 244 12.27 13.45 7.50
CA VAL A 244 12.15 13.43 8.96
C VAL A 244 11.81 11.99 9.37
N VAL A 245 12.86 11.21 9.63
CA VAL A 245 12.80 9.73 9.79
C VAL A 245 11.69 9.26 10.72
N ASP A 246 11.57 9.85 11.91
CA ASP A 246 10.62 9.40 12.93
C ASP A 246 9.27 10.14 12.89
N TYR A 247 8.98 10.95 11.86
CA TYR A 247 7.79 11.81 11.83
C TYR A 247 6.49 11.03 11.95
N ALA A 248 6.21 10.11 11.01
CA ALA A 248 4.99 9.30 11.03
C ALA A 248 4.92 8.42 12.29
N ARG A 249 6.04 7.82 12.68
CA ARG A 249 6.18 7.05 13.93
C ARG A 249 5.69 7.84 15.15
N ASN A 250 6.22 9.04 15.34
CA ASN A 250 5.93 9.89 16.50
C ASN A 250 4.51 10.44 16.43
N LEU A 251 4.05 10.77 15.23
CA LEU A 251 2.71 11.31 15.00
C LEU A 251 1.62 10.27 15.32
N TYR A 252 1.83 9.00 14.96
CA TYR A 252 0.80 7.96 15.01
C TYR A 252 0.97 6.94 16.16
N GLY A 253 1.92 7.16 17.07
CA GLY A 253 2.01 6.38 18.31
C GLY A 253 2.77 5.06 18.21
N ALA A 254 3.51 4.84 17.13
CA ALA A 254 4.39 3.68 16.95
C ALA A 254 3.69 2.32 17.19
N LYS A 255 4.28 1.47 18.07
CA LYS A 255 3.72 0.18 18.48
C LYS A 255 2.72 0.28 19.63
N GLU A 256 2.60 1.44 20.27
CA GLU A 256 1.71 1.64 21.42
C GLU A 256 0.26 1.81 20.98
N LEU A 257 -0.38 0.73 20.54
CA LEU A 257 -1.73 0.79 19.96
C LEU A 257 -2.84 0.41 20.95
N ALA A 258 -2.51 0.17 22.22
CA ALA A 258 -3.48 -0.26 23.25
C ALA A 258 -4.61 0.74 23.50
N PHE A 259 -4.38 2.03 23.22
CA PHE A 259 -5.38 3.09 23.34
C PHE A 259 -6.41 3.10 22.20
N THR A 260 -6.16 2.33 21.13
CA THR A 260 -7.01 2.32 19.94
C THR A 260 -8.21 1.38 20.10
N SER A 261 -9.28 1.66 19.34
CA SER A 261 -10.49 0.85 19.31
C SER A 261 -11.15 0.89 17.93
N ASN A 262 -11.91 -0.16 17.63
CA ASN A 262 -12.68 -0.30 16.39
C ASN A 262 -11.82 -0.22 15.12
N ILE A 263 -10.66 -0.88 15.16
CA ILE A 263 -9.79 -1.05 14.00
C ILE A 263 -9.67 -2.55 13.74
N ILE A 264 -9.89 -2.97 12.50
CA ILE A 264 -9.52 -4.29 12.01
C ILE A 264 -8.24 -4.14 11.19
N PHE A 265 -7.16 -4.77 11.63
CA PHE A 265 -5.97 -4.97 10.81
C PHE A 265 -6.05 -6.34 10.15
N SER A 266 -5.93 -6.37 8.83
CA SER A 266 -5.88 -7.62 8.06
C SER A 266 -4.62 -7.69 7.23
N ASN A 267 -4.04 -8.87 7.08
CA ASN A 267 -2.81 -9.08 6.31
C ASN A 267 -2.91 -10.36 5.48
N GLY A 268 -2.37 -10.34 4.27
CA GLY A 268 -2.16 -11.56 3.49
C GLY A 268 -0.90 -12.30 3.94
N TYR A 269 -0.92 -13.63 3.96
CA TYR A 269 0.28 -14.40 4.30
C TYR A 269 1.36 -14.32 3.20
N LEU A 270 0.94 -14.15 1.94
CA LEU A 270 1.86 -14.02 0.79
C LEU A 270 2.31 -12.58 0.55
N ASP A 271 1.80 -11.64 1.35
CA ASP A 271 2.07 -10.21 1.17
C ASP A 271 3.39 -9.83 1.86
N PRO A 272 4.41 -9.35 1.12
CA PRO A 272 5.66 -8.91 1.72
C PRO A 272 5.48 -7.74 2.71
N TRP A 273 4.44 -6.91 2.54
CA TRP A 273 4.14 -5.80 3.45
C TRP A 273 3.59 -6.22 4.81
N SER A 274 3.17 -7.49 4.95
CA SER A 274 2.62 -8.00 6.21
C SER A 274 3.63 -7.93 7.37
N SER A 275 4.93 -7.94 7.07
CA SER A 275 6.01 -7.79 8.06
C SER A 275 6.02 -6.42 8.75
N GLY A 276 5.58 -5.38 8.05
CA GLY A 276 5.36 -4.03 8.58
C GLY A 276 3.97 -3.83 9.18
N GLY A 277 3.10 -4.84 9.19
CA GLY A 277 1.71 -4.74 9.65
C GLY A 277 1.50 -5.20 11.09
N VAL A 278 0.28 -5.00 11.60
CA VAL A 278 -0.14 -5.53 12.91
C VAL A 278 -0.60 -6.98 12.75
N LEU A 279 0.18 -7.92 13.29
CA LEU A 279 -0.05 -9.36 13.13
C LEU A 279 -0.70 -10.04 14.34
N HIS A 280 -0.76 -9.36 15.49
CA HIS A 280 -1.38 -9.85 16.72
C HIS A 280 -2.28 -8.78 17.34
N SER A 281 -3.39 -9.21 17.94
CA SER A 281 -4.35 -8.27 18.55
C SER A 281 -3.68 -7.49 19.69
N VAL A 282 -3.79 -6.17 19.63
CA VAL A 282 -3.17 -5.23 20.58
C VAL A 282 -4.12 -4.79 21.69
N SER A 283 -5.43 -5.00 21.52
CA SER A 283 -6.46 -4.79 22.55
C SER A 283 -7.70 -5.64 22.24
N LYS A 284 -8.69 -5.68 23.15
CA LYS A 284 -9.99 -6.33 22.87
C LYS A 284 -10.81 -5.58 21.82
N GLN A 285 -10.53 -4.29 21.63
CA GLN A 285 -11.25 -3.40 20.73
C GLN A 285 -10.56 -3.21 19.37
N THR A 286 -9.27 -3.53 19.28
CA THR A 286 -8.48 -3.52 18.03
C THR A 286 -8.18 -4.95 17.62
N LEU A 287 -8.84 -5.39 16.56
CA LEU A 287 -8.88 -6.77 16.13
C LEU A 287 -7.87 -7.00 15.01
N VAL A 288 -7.23 -8.16 15.05
CA VAL A 288 -6.36 -8.64 13.98
C VAL A 288 -6.92 -9.95 13.47
N THR A 289 -7.09 -10.08 12.15
CA THR A 289 -7.58 -11.33 11.54
C THR A 289 -6.58 -12.49 11.60
N GLY A 290 -5.33 -12.17 11.91
CA GLY A 290 -4.17 -13.00 11.59
C GLY A 290 -3.87 -12.99 10.08
N PRO A 291 -2.66 -13.41 9.67
CA PRO A 291 -2.32 -13.55 8.25
C PRO A 291 -3.26 -14.53 7.53
N MET A 292 -3.94 -14.05 6.49
CA MET A 292 -4.83 -14.87 5.68
C MET A 292 -4.03 -15.78 4.75
N GLN A 293 -4.12 -17.09 4.98
CA GLN A 293 -3.46 -18.10 4.15
C GLN A 293 -3.91 -18.02 2.68
N GLY A 294 -2.96 -18.02 1.75
CA GLY A 294 -3.22 -17.92 0.31
C GLY A 294 -3.67 -16.54 -0.17
N ALA A 295 -3.60 -15.51 0.67
CA ALA A 295 -3.89 -14.13 0.28
C ALA A 295 -2.59 -13.33 0.11
N ALA A 296 -2.51 -12.59 -0.99
CA ALA A 296 -1.50 -11.55 -1.23
C ALA A 296 -2.01 -10.18 -0.75
N HIS A 297 -1.47 -9.09 -1.29
CA HIS A 297 -1.70 -7.72 -0.83
C HIS A 297 -3.20 -7.37 -0.84
N HIS A 298 -3.77 -7.11 0.34
CA HIS A 298 -5.17 -6.73 0.60
C HIS A 298 -6.23 -7.45 -0.27
N LEU A 299 -6.07 -8.76 -0.50
CA LEU A 299 -7.02 -9.56 -1.29
C LEU A 299 -8.45 -9.51 -0.74
N ASP A 300 -8.60 -9.33 0.56
CA ASP A 300 -9.88 -9.20 1.24
C ASP A 300 -10.69 -7.96 0.86
N LEU A 301 -10.06 -6.91 0.32
CA LEU A 301 -10.75 -5.74 -0.24
C LEU A 301 -11.21 -5.92 -1.70
N ARG A 302 -10.68 -6.92 -2.43
CA ARG A 302 -11.12 -7.19 -3.81
C ARG A 302 -12.58 -7.69 -3.83
N ALA A 303 -13.23 -7.52 -4.97
CA ALA A 303 -14.55 -8.09 -5.21
C ALA A 303 -14.53 -9.63 -5.02
N SER A 304 -15.68 -10.19 -4.63
CA SER A 304 -15.80 -11.64 -4.42
C SER A 304 -15.52 -12.41 -5.71
N ASN A 305 -14.77 -13.50 -5.59
CA ASN A 305 -14.42 -14.39 -6.68
C ASN A 305 -14.62 -15.86 -6.26
N PRO A 306 -15.10 -16.76 -7.13
CA PRO A 306 -15.19 -18.19 -6.81
C PRO A 306 -13.88 -18.80 -6.29
N LEU A 307 -12.75 -18.35 -6.84
CA LEU A 307 -11.38 -18.78 -6.52
C LEU A 307 -10.83 -18.16 -5.23
N ASP A 308 -11.61 -17.35 -4.52
CA ASP A 308 -11.19 -16.79 -3.23
C ASP A 308 -10.86 -17.91 -2.21
N PRO A 309 -9.71 -17.80 -1.51
CA PRO A 309 -9.34 -18.75 -0.48
C PRO A 309 -10.35 -18.76 0.68
N PRO A 310 -10.56 -19.91 1.36
CA PRO A 310 -11.45 -19.98 2.52
C PRO A 310 -11.10 -19.01 3.66
N SER A 311 -9.82 -18.66 3.82
CA SER A 311 -9.33 -17.65 4.78
C SER A 311 -9.95 -16.27 4.50
N VAL A 312 -9.90 -15.81 3.24
CA VAL A 312 -10.45 -14.52 2.80
C VAL A 312 -11.97 -14.48 2.93
N LYS A 313 -12.66 -15.56 2.54
CA LYS A 313 -14.12 -15.67 2.69
C LYS A 313 -14.54 -15.53 4.15
N ARG A 314 -13.84 -16.20 5.07
CA ARG A 314 -14.07 -16.10 6.53
C ARG A 314 -13.76 -14.71 7.06
N ALA A 315 -12.65 -14.09 6.63
CA ALA A 315 -12.28 -12.74 7.04
C ALA A 315 -13.37 -11.71 6.66
N ARG A 316 -13.84 -11.74 5.40
CA ARG A 316 -14.93 -10.86 4.94
C ARG A 316 -16.23 -11.06 5.71
N GLN A 317 -16.59 -12.30 6.08
CA GLN A 317 -17.75 -12.57 6.92
C GLN A 317 -17.59 -11.99 8.33
N MET A 318 -16.39 -12.11 8.91
CA MET A 318 -16.06 -11.54 10.20
C MET A 318 -16.15 -10.01 10.19
N TYR A 319 -15.65 -9.35 9.13
CA TYR A 319 -15.73 -7.88 8.97
C TYR A 319 -17.17 -7.41 9.02
N LYS A 320 -18.05 -8.01 8.20
CA LYS A 320 -19.47 -7.67 8.18
C LYS A 320 -20.09 -7.77 9.56
N LYS A 321 -19.81 -8.85 10.30
CA LYS A 321 -20.34 -9.04 11.65
C LYS A 321 -19.85 -7.97 12.62
N ILE A 322 -18.56 -7.66 12.61
CA ILE A 322 -17.96 -6.65 13.50
C ILE A 322 -18.45 -5.25 13.15
N MET A 323 -18.41 -4.87 11.88
CA MET A 323 -18.83 -3.57 11.39
C MET A 323 -20.31 -3.32 11.67
N ASN A 324 -21.16 -4.32 11.47
CA ASN A 324 -22.57 -4.24 11.85
C ASN A 324 -22.72 -3.98 13.35
N LYS A 325 -21.94 -4.66 14.20
CA LYS A 325 -21.95 -4.40 15.64
C LYS A 325 -21.58 -2.93 15.95
N TRP A 326 -20.50 -2.41 15.37
CA TRP A 326 -20.09 -1.01 15.59
C TRP A 326 -21.15 0.00 15.13
N VAL A 327 -21.83 -0.27 14.02
CA VAL A 327 -22.93 0.58 13.52
C VAL A 327 -24.11 0.56 14.49
N GLN A 328 -24.50 -0.62 15.00
CA GLN A 328 -25.62 -0.77 15.94
C GLN A 328 -25.33 -0.17 17.32
N GLU A 329 -24.07 -0.02 17.73
CA GLU A 329 -23.72 0.67 18.98
C GLU A 329 -23.93 2.20 18.91
N ILE A 330 -24.14 2.75 17.71
CA ILE A 330 -24.32 4.19 17.45
C ILE A 330 -25.77 4.55 17.12
N LEU A 331 -26.52 3.62 16.52
CA LEU A 331 -27.93 3.81 16.17
C LEU A 331 -28.85 3.60 17.37
#